data_AF-A0A1I6RCP4-F1
#
_entry.id   AF-A0A1I6RCP4-F1
#
_cell.length_a   1.000
_cell.length_b   1.000
_cell.length_c   1.000
_cell.angle_alpha   90.00
_cell.angle_beta   90.00
_cell.angle_gamma   90.00
#
_symmetry.space_group_name_H-M   'P 1'
#
loop_
_entity.id
_entity.type
_entity.pdbx_description
1 polymer ?
#
loop_
_entity_poly.entity_id
_entity_poly.type
_entity_poly.pdbx_seq_one_letter_code
_entity_poly.pdbx_strand_id
1 'polypeptide(L)' 'MKCGAKRYVIVIDTEENELKEIIVKARTAIEARKVIRKQYGPKIKITSVSLLNQEQEGHVL' A
#
# COMPACT_ATOMS: atom_id res chain seq x y z
N MET A 1 -3.25 -0.02 23.82
CA MET A 1 -3.08 -0.97 22.69
C MET A 1 -2.07 -0.39 21.71
N LYS A 2 -0.82 -0.87 21.66
CA LYS A 2 0.18 -0.41 20.68
C LYS A 2 0.08 -1.28 19.42
N CYS A 3 -0.87 -0.98 18.54
CA CYS A 3 -0.83 -1.56 17.19
C CYS A 3 0.37 -0.95 16.44
N GLY A 4 1.41 -1.76 16.23
CA GLY A 4 2.59 -1.39 15.46
C GLY A 4 2.21 -1.01 14.02
N ALA A 5 2.97 -0.10 13.43
CA ALA A 5 2.77 0.26 12.03
C ALA A 5 3.03 -0.96 11.13
N LYS A 6 2.08 -1.24 10.25
CA LYS A 6 2.10 -2.37 9.31
C LYS A 6 2.57 -1.91 7.94
N ARG A 7 2.94 -2.84 7.06
CA ARG A 7 3.25 -2.55 5.65
C ARG A 7 2.02 -2.82 4.80
N TYR A 8 1.71 -1.88 3.91
CA TYR A 8 0.62 -2.00 2.94
C TYR A 8 1.22 -1.93 1.54
N VAL A 9 0.79 -2.83 0.66
CA VAL A 9 1.01 -2.73 -0.78
C VAL A 9 -0.12 -1.91 -1.37
N ILE A 10 0.22 -0.85 -2.09
CA ILE A 10 -0.74 0.00 -2.78
C ILE A 10 -0.45 -0.05 -4.26
N VAL A 11 -1.47 -0.40 -5.04
CA VAL A 11 -1.44 -0.33 -6.50
C VAL A 11 -2.06 1.00 -6.91
N ILE A 12 -1.30 1.83 -7.61
CA ILE A 12 -1.78 3.08 -8.20
C ILE A 12 -1.77 2.98 -9.73
N ASP A 13 -2.69 3.70 -10.35
CA ASP A 13 -2.75 3.92 -11.79
C ASP A 13 -2.24 5.35 -12.06
N THR A 14 -1.13 5.43 -12.79
CA THR A 14 -0.46 6.70 -13.10
C THR A 14 -1.09 7.38 -14.32
N GLU A 15 -0.74 8.64 -14.58
CA GLU A 15 -1.27 9.37 -15.74
C GLU A 15 -0.89 8.73 -17.09
N GLU A 16 0.18 7.92 -17.10
CA GLU A 16 0.62 7.14 -18.26
C GLU A 16 -0.13 5.80 -18.41
N ASN A 17 -1.20 5.57 -17.62
CA ASN A 17 -1.92 4.29 -17.47
C ASN A 17 -1.02 3.12 -17.05
N GLU A 18 0.12 3.40 -16.42
CA GLU A 18 0.96 2.36 -15.83
C GLU A 18 0.52 2.09 -14.40
N LEU A 19 0.36 0.80 -14.08
CA LEU A 19 0.15 0.34 -12.71
C LEU A 19 1.49 0.30 -11.96
N LYS A 20 1.57 0.99 -10.82
CA LYS A 20 2.74 0.98 -9.94
C LYS A 20 2.38 0.42 -8.57
N GLU A 21 3.18 -0.53 -8.10
CA GLU A 21 3.08 -1.10 -6.76
C GLU A 21 4.02 -0.38 -5.80
N ILE A 22 3.47 0.07 -4.67
CA ILE A 22 4.21 0.88 -3.70
C ILE A 22 3.95 0.31 -2.31
N ILE A 23 5.03 0.02 -1.58
CA ILE A 23 4.97 -0.44 -0.19
C ILE A 23 5.08 0.76 0.74
N VAL A 24 4.05 0.98 1.55
CA VAL A 24 4.01 2.05 2.56
C VAL A 24 3.81 1.50 3.95
N LYS A 25 4.53 2.07 4.93
CA LYS A 25 4.38 1.75 6.35
C LYS A 25 3.31 2.67 6.95
N ALA A 26 2.22 2.11 7.43
CA ALA A 26 1.09 2.85 8.00
C ALA A 26 0.39 2.06 9.10
N ARG A 27 -0.34 2.72 10.01
CA ARG A 27 -1.10 2.01 11.05
C ARG A 27 -2.41 1.43 10.50
N THR A 28 -2.97 2.08 9.48
CA THR A 28 -4.24 1.70 8.85
C THR A 28 -4.16 1.84 7.33
N ALA A 29 -5.04 1.14 6.61
CA ALA A 29 -5.17 1.30 5.16
C ALA A 29 -5.54 2.75 4.76
N ILE A 30 -6.25 3.47 5.62
CA ILE A 30 -6.62 4.87 5.40
C ILE A 30 -5.37 5.76 5.45
N GLU A 31 -4.51 5.58 6.44
CA GLU A 31 -3.22 6.28 6.50
C GLU A 31 -2.35 5.95 5.29
N ALA A 32 -2.30 4.69 4.87
CA ALA A 32 -1.54 4.25 3.71
C ALA A 32 -1.99 4.99 2.43
N ARG A 33 -3.31 5.12 2.20
CA ARG A 33 -3.85 5.92 1.09
C ARG A 33 -3.51 7.41 1.20
N LYS A 34 -3.52 7.98 2.41
CA LYS A 34 -3.15 9.38 2.64
C LYS A 34 -1.69 9.64 2.29
N VAL A 35 -0.79 8.71 2.63
CA VAL A 35 0.64 8.80 2.27
C VAL A 35 0.79 8.87 0.74
N ILE A 36 0.12 7.97 0.01
CA ILE A 36 0.16 7.96 -1.46
C ILE A 36 -0.40 9.24 -2.07
N ARG A 37 -1.56 9.73 -1.60
CA ARG A 37 -2.12 10.99 -2.10
C ARG A 37 -1.26 12.21 -1.76
N LYS A 38 -0.49 12.17 -0.68
CA LYS A 38 0.47 13.24 -0.35
C LYS A 38 1.68 13.22 -1.31
N GLN A 39 2.09 12.04 -1.77
CA GLN A 39 3.25 11.86 -2.65
C GLN A 39 2.93 12.08 -4.14
N TYR A 40 1.81 11.55 -4.62
CA TYR A 40 1.42 11.57 -6.04
C TYR A 40 0.28 12.55 -6.36
N GLY A 41 -0.23 13.26 -5.34
CA GLY A 41 -1.32 14.21 -5.48
C GLY A 41 -2.70 13.61 -5.20
N PRO A 42 -3.71 14.47 -4.92
CA PRO A 42 -5.04 14.02 -4.49
C PRO A 42 -5.85 13.31 -5.58
N LYS A 43 -5.51 13.53 -6.85
CA LYS A 43 -6.20 12.95 -8.02
C LYS A 43 -5.70 11.56 -8.40
N ILE A 44 -4.65 11.04 -7.76
CA ILE A 44 -4.09 9.73 -8.10
C ILE A 44 -5.14 8.63 -7.91
N LYS A 45 -5.28 7.77 -8.91
CA LYS A 45 -6.22 6.65 -8.88
C LYS A 45 -5.55 5.49 -8.15
N ILE A 46 -6.11 5.15 -6.98
CA ILE A 46 -5.65 4.02 -6.18
C ILE A 46 -6.53 2.83 -6.53
N THR A 47 -5.93 1.81 -7.14
CA THR A 47 -6.61 0.62 -7.65
C THR A 47 -6.77 -0.45 -6.57
N SER A 48 -5.76 -0.62 -5.71
CA SER A 48 -5.79 -1.62 -4.64
C SER A 48 -4.97 -1.19 -3.42
N VAL A 49 -5.39 -1.65 -2.24
CA VAL A 49 -4.68 -1.47 -0.97
C VAL A 49 -4.76 -2.76 -0.18
N SER A 50 -3.63 -3.46 -0.05
CA SER A 50 -3.55 -4.76 0.60
C SER A 50 -2.53 -4.71 1.74
N LEU A 51 -2.77 -5.49 2.80
CA LEU A 51 -1.80 -5.63 3.87
C LEU A 51 -0.70 -6.59 3.42
N LEU A 52 0.55 -6.16 3.52
CA LEU A 52 1.70 -7.04 3.29
C LEU A 52 1.87 -7.90 4.54
N ASN A 53 1.21 -9.06 4.57
CA ASN A 53 1.41 -10.05 5.62
C ASN A 53 2.80 -10.66 5.43
N GLN A 54 3.60 -10.72 6.49
CA GLN A 54 4.91 -11.36 6.47
C GLN A 54 4.83 -12.91 6.45
N GLU A 55 3.63 -13.49 6.34
CA GLU A 55 3.41 -14.95 6.29
C GLU A 55 3.45 -15.50 4.85
N GLN A 56 4.57 -15.27 4.17
CA GLN A 56 5.04 -16.15 3.08
C GLN A 56 6.47 -16.60 3.38
N GLU A 57 6.70 -17.05 4.62
CA GLU A 57 7.73 -18.03 4.92
C GLU A 57 7.01 -19.36 5.19
N GLY A 58 7.15 -20.32 4.27
CA GLY A 58 6.92 -21.74 4.53
C GLY A 58 5.63 -22.36 4.00
N HIS A 59 5.65 -22.83 2.75
CA HIS A 59 5.57 -24.29 2.54
C HIS A 59 6.25 -24.64 1.20
N VAL A 60 7.50 -25.05 1.29
CA VAL A 60 8.10 -25.99 0.35
C VAL A 60 7.56 -27.36 0.74
N LEU A 61 6.76 -27.98 -0.11
CA LEU A 61 6.73 -29.43 -0.36
C LEU A 61 6.15 -29.66 -1.75
#